data_AF-A0A4P9XIF5-F1
#
_entry.id   AF-A0A4P9XIF5-F1
#
_cell.length_a   1.000
_cell.length_b   1.000
_cell.length_c   1.000
_cell.angle_alpha   90.00
_cell.angle_beta   90.00
_cell.angle_gamma   90.00
#
_symmetry.space_group_name_H-M   'P 1'
#
loop_
_entity.id
_entity.type
_entity.pdbx_description
1 polymer ?
#
loop_
_entity_poly.entity_id
_entity_poly.type
_entity_poly.pdbx_seq_one_letter_code
_entity_poly.pdbx_strand_id
1 'polypeptide(L)'
;HVPYVVLLLKYLEEFRALHGKLPSNYKEKSQLREMLRAGMRSADDENFSEADAAVMRSCSEPTIPSQIRDIFQDPSCTQLSIESSNFWIIARAISEFVNAEGNGLLPLSGTLPDMKSDTQSYVTLLNLYRGKAQQDIAAVTEHVRRILADLQLPQEWVTDSEIAAFCKHAAFVRVLRYQSLSEELQTNPQTDVLSDGVTDADSEVNRYVMFRAAERFYSQHGRYPGVAADDDMATVEQDAVLLSETAANFLVEMGVTAEPVSLGDNAKEWCRYGHAELHNVAALLGGMASQEVIKLITRQYVPLNNTCIYNGIIGATQTFQL
;
A
#
# COMPACT_ATOMS: atom_id res chain seq x y z
N HIS A 1 8.10 -7.64 -37.55
CA HIS A 1 8.77 -7.34 -36.27
C HIS A 1 7.97 -8.03 -35.18
N VAL A 2 8.51 -9.06 -34.54
CA VAL A 2 7.70 -9.93 -33.65
C VAL A 2 7.66 -9.34 -32.24
N PRO A 3 6.50 -9.31 -31.56
CA PRO A 3 6.38 -8.98 -30.14
C PRO A 3 7.38 -9.72 -29.25
N TYR A 4 8.06 -9.03 -28.34
CA TYR A 4 9.06 -9.66 -27.46
C TYR A 4 8.47 -10.80 -26.61
N VAL A 5 7.18 -10.72 -26.26
CA VAL A 5 6.47 -11.76 -25.49
C VAL A 5 6.41 -13.09 -26.27
N VAL A 6 6.26 -13.03 -27.59
CA VAL A 6 6.25 -14.24 -28.45
C VAL A 6 7.65 -14.85 -28.50
N LEU A 7 8.71 -14.02 -28.52
CA LEU A 7 10.08 -14.52 -28.39
C LEU A 7 10.28 -15.21 -27.04
N LEU A 8 9.86 -14.57 -25.94
CA LEU A 8 9.95 -15.18 -24.61
C LEU A 8 9.24 -16.54 -24.55
N LEU A 9 8.02 -16.65 -25.08
CA LEU A 9 7.29 -17.92 -25.10
C LEU A 9 8.04 -19.01 -25.88
N LYS A 10 8.54 -18.68 -27.07
CA LYS A 10 9.33 -19.63 -27.88
C LYS A 10 10.57 -20.13 -27.13
N TYR A 11 11.35 -19.23 -26.54
CA TYR A 11 12.57 -19.60 -25.83
C TYR A 11 12.28 -20.29 -24.48
N LEU A 12 11.14 -20.01 -23.83
CA LEU A 12 10.68 -20.75 -22.66
C LEU A 12 10.31 -22.20 -23.01
N GLU A 13 9.68 -22.42 -24.17
CA GLU A 13 9.39 -23.77 -24.68
C GLU A 13 10.67 -24.55 -25.01
N GLU A 14 11.64 -23.90 -25.67
CA GLU A 14 12.96 -24.50 -25.93
C GLU A 14 13.70 -24.82 -24.61
N PHE A 15 13.70 -23.90 -23.65
CA PHE A 15 14.29 -24.14 -22.33
C PHE A 15 13.60 -25.31 -21.62
N ARG A 16 12.27 -25.39 -21.66
CA ARG A 16 11.50 -26.50 -21.08
C ARG A 16 11.83 -27.82 -21.78
N ALA A 17 11.99 -27.84 -23.10
CA ALA A 17 12.36 -29.03 -23.84
C ALA A 17 13.76 -29.55 -23.46
N LEU A 18 14.70 -28.64 -23.19
CA LEU A 18 16.07 -28.98 -22.80
C LEU A 18 16.21 -29.37 -21.33
N HIS A 19 15.45 -28.74 -20.43
CA HIS A 19 15.64 -28.88 -18.97
C HIS A 19 14.48 -29.59 -18.26
N GLY A 20 13.38 -29.90 -18.96
CA GLY A 20 12.17 -30.51 -18.40
C GLY A 20 11.32 -29.58 -17.52
N LYS A 21 11.75 -28.32 -17.33
CA LYS A 21 11.10 -27.34 -16.44
C LYS A 21 11.29 -25.92 -16.95
N LEU A 22 10.49 -24.98 -16.44
CA LEU A 22 10.68 -23.55 -16.67
C LEU A 22 11.80 -22.99 -15.77
N PRO A 23 12.46 -21.88 -16.16
CA PRO A 23 13.47 -21.25 -15.34
C PRO A 23 12.85 -20.63 -14.08
N SER A 24 13.43 -20.93 -12.93
CA SER A 24 12.90 -20.56 -11.61
C SER A 24 13.83 -19.61 -10.85
N ASN A 25 15.15 -19.84 -10.96
CA ASN A 25 16.17 -19.08 -10.24
C ASN A 25 17.00 -18.18 -11.17
N TYR A 26 17.81 -17.30 -10.58
CA TYR A 26 18.64 -16.35 -11.32
C TYR A 26 19.56 -17.02 -12.34
N LYS A 27 20.15 -18.17 -12.00
CA LYS A 27 21.06 -18.90 -12.88
C LYS A 27 20.32 -19.43 -14.12
N GLU A 28 19.17 -20.06 -13.93
CA GLU A 28 18.34 -20.58 -15.02
C GLU A 28 17.79 -19.46 -15.89
N LYS A 29 17.37 -18.34 -15.29
CA LYS A 29 16.96 -17.14 -16.03
C LYS A 29 18.11 -16.51 -16.82
N SER A 30 19.34 -16.58 -16.32
CA SER A 30 20.53 -16.12 -17.05
C SER A 30 20.83 -17.02 -18.26
N GLN A 31 20.64 -18.33 -18.12
CA GLN A 31 20.76 -19.25 -19.26
C GLN A 31 19.70 -18.96 -20.34
N LEU A 32 18.46 -18.67 -19.95
CA LEU A 32 17.43 -18.25 -20.90
C LEU A 32 17.82 -16.96 -21.65
N ARG A 33 18.43 -15.98 -20.97
CA ARG A 33 18.98 -14.76 -21.60
C ARG A 33 20.06 -15.09 -22.62
N GLU A 34 20.96 -16.02 -22.30
CA GLU A 34 21.99 -16.47 -23.24
C GLU A 34 21.38 -17.13 -24.48
N MET A 35 20.35 -17.97 -24.31
CA MET A 35 19.60 -18.57 -25.43
C MET A 35 18.96 -17.51 -26.34
N LEU A 36 18.33 -16.49 -25.75
CA LEU A 36 17.76 -15.37 -26.48
C LEU A 36 18.83 -14.61 -27.28
N ARG A 37 19.96 -14.27 -26.65
CA ARG A 37 21.08 -13.55 -27.29
C ARG A 37 21.71 -14.35 -28.43
N ALA A 38 21.85 -15.65 -28.27
CA ALA A 38 22.34 -16.54 -29.32
C ALA A 38 21.41 -16.58 -30.54
N GLY A 39 20.12 -16.28 -30.36
CA GLY A 39 19.13 -16.17 -31.42
C GLY A 39 19.11 -14.84 -32.18
N MET A 40 19.80 -13.83 -31.65
CA MET A 40 19.86 -12.48 -32.22
C MET A 40 20.65 -12.50 -33.53
N ARG A 41 20.09 -11.96 -34.62
CA ARG A 41 20.73 -11.98 -35.95
C ARG A 41 21.51 -10.69 -36.22
N SER A 42 21.02 -9.57 -35.70
CA SER A 42 21.64 -8.25 -35.80
C SER A 42 21.64 -7.57 -34.44
N ALA A 43 22.63 -6.71 -34.18
CA ALA A 43 22.66 -5.86 -32.98
C ALA A 43 21.44 -4.91 -32.89
N ASP A 44 20.77 -4.64 -34.03
CA ASP A 44 19.59 -3.78 -34.12
C ASP A 44 18.26 -4.53 -33.88
N ASP A 45 18.29 -5.79 -33.45
CA ASP A 45 17.08 -6.55 -33.12
C ASP A 45 16.49 -6.07 -31.78
N GLU A 46 15.83 -4.91 -31.79
CA GLU A 46 15.36 -4.22 -30.59
C GLU A 46 14.36 -5.07 -29.77
N ASN A 47 13.55 -5.90 -30.43
CA ASN A 47 12.60 -6.81 -29.78
C ASN A 47 13.29 -7.95 -29.00
N PHE A 48 14.48 -8.41 -29.43
CA PHE A 48 15.30 -9.34 -28.66
C PHE A 48 15.92 -8.67 -27.44
N SER A 49 16.31 -7.40 -27.57
CA SER A 49 16.79 -6.60 -26.45
C SER A 49 15.68 -6.37 -25.40
N GLU A 50 14.43 -6.10 -25.84
CA GLU A 50 13.26 -6.05 -24.96
C GLU A 50 13.00 -7.39 -24.26
N ALA A 51 13.10 -8.51 -24.99
CA ALA A 51 12.93 -9.85 -24.42
C ALA A 51 13.99 -10.14 -23.35
N ASP A 52 15.28 -9.93 -23.65
CA ASP A 52 16.40 -10.13 -22.72
C ASP A 52 16.22 -9.32 -21.43
N ALA A 53 15.80 -8.06 -21.54
CA ALA A 53 15.52 -7.20 -20.39
C ALA A 53 14.30 -7.67 -19.59
N ALA A 54 13.30 -8.26 -20.25
CA ALA A 54 12.06 -8.71 -19.63
C ALA A 54 12.18 -10.05 -18.90
N VAL A 55 13.18 -10.90 -19.19
CA VAL A 55 13.32 -12.26 -18.63
C VAL A 55 13.21 -12.27 -17.11
N MET A 56 13.99 -11.43 -16.43
CA MET A 56 14.10 -11.48 -14.96
C MET A 56 12.75 -11.24 -14.28
N ARG A 57 11.99 -10.28 -14.80
CA ARG A 57 10.69 -9.85 -14.29
C ARG A 57 9.54 -10.75 -14.74
N SER A 58 9.57 -11.23 -15.98
CA SER A 58 8.38 -11.79 -16.66
C SER A 58 8.39 -13.31 -16.72
N CYS A 59 9.55 -13.96 -16.66
CA CYS A 59 9.68 -15.42 -16.71
C CYS A 59 9.65 -16.01 -15.30
N SER A 60 8.59 -15.74 -14.56
CA SER A 60 8.33 -16.32 -13.24
C SER A 60 6.94 -16.94 -13.24
N GLU A 61 6.72 -17.92 -12.37
CA GLU A 61 5.39 -18.51 -12.22
C GLU A 61 4.40 -17.45 -11.71
N PRO A 62 3.23 -17.28 -12.37
CA PRO A 62 2.24 -16.31 -11.93
C PRO A 62 1.67 -16.77 -10.58
N THR A 63 1.61 -15.85 -9.62
CA THR A 63 1.09 -16.12 -8.28
C THR A 63 0.16 -15.02 -7.82
N ILE A 64 -0.81 -15.37 -6.99
CA ILE A 64 -1.69 -14.39 -6.34
C ILE A 64 -0.89 -13.63 -5.28
N PRO A 65 -0.86 -12.28 -5.31
CA PRO A 65 -0.19 -11.47 -4.30
C PRO A 65 -0.73 -11.75 -2.88
N SER A 66 0.12 -11.69 -1.86
CA SER A 66 -0.26 -11.99 -0.45
C SER A 66 -1.47 -11.19 0.00
N GLN A 67 -1.45 -9.87 -0.21
CA GLN A 67 -2.55 -8.96 0.14
C GLN A 67 -3.93 -9.38 -0.43
N ILE A 68 -3.96 -10.05 -1.59
CA ILE A 68 -5.21 -10.52 -2.19
C ILE A 68 -5.65 -11.83 -1.54
N ARG A 69 -4.69 -12.70 -1.16
CA ARG A 69 -4.98 -13.90 -0.36
C ARG A 69 -5.56 -13.51 0.99
N ASP A 70 -5.01 -12.47 1.63
CA ASP A 70 -5.51 -11.96 2.90
C ASP A 70 -6.96 -11.46 2.76
N ILE A 71 -7.27 -10.74 1.68
CA ILE A 71 -8.65 -10.32 1.35
C ILE A 71 -9.58 -11.52 1.17
N PHE A 72 -9.15 -12.59 0.49
CA PHE A 72 -9.99 -13.78 0.30
C PHE A 72 -10.25 -14.56 1.58
N GLN A 73 -9.31 -14.52 2.53
CA GLN A 73 -9.43 -15.17 3.84
C GLN A 73 -10.17 -14.31 4.86
N ASP A 74 -10.43 -13.04 4.55
CA ASP A 74 -11.08 -12.11 5.46
C ASP A 74 -12.50 -12.59 5.84
N PRO A 75 -12.92 -12.44 7.11
CA PRO A 75 -14.29 -12.73 7.53
C PRO A 75 -15.34 -12.01 6.67
N SER A 76 -15.06 -10.78 6.24
CA SER A 76 -15.96 -9.98 5.39
C SER A 76 -16.11 -10.56 3.99
N CYS A 77 -15.14 -11.37 3.52
CA CYS A 77 -15.19 -12.07 2.23
C CYS A 77 -15.79 -13.48 2.39
N THR A 78 -15.50 -14.16 3.49
CA THR A 78 -15.92 -15.55 3.72
C THR A 78 -17.34 -15.68 4.27
N GLN A 79 -17.83 -14.67 5.00
CA GLN A 79 -19.13 -14.66 5.67
C GLN A 79 -19.97 -13.50 5.14
N LEU A 80 -20.43 -13.63 3.89
CA LEU A 80 -21.28 -12.61 3.28
C LEU A 80 -22.67 -12.57 3.93
N SER A 81 -23.24 -11.37 3.98
CA SER A 81 -24.59 -11.10 4.41
C SER A 81 -25.24 -10.05 3.50
N ILE A 82 -26.52 -9.76 3.73
CA ILE A 82 -27.24 -8.68 3.03
C ILE A 82 -26.65 -7.29 3.28
N GLU A 83 -25.82 -7.13 4.32
CA GLU A 83 -25.14 -5.87 4.67
C GLU A 83 -23.74 -5.77 4.05
N SER A 84 -23.25 -6.84 3.41
CA SER A 84 -21.95 -6.84 2.75
C SER A 84 -21.91 -5.83 1.60
N SER A 85 -20.83 -5.08 1.52
CA SER A 85 -20.62 -4.13 0.43
C SER A 85 -20.34 -4.84 -0.90
N ASN A 86 -20.58 -4.14 -2.01
CA ASN A 86 -20.25 -4.63 -3.36
C ASN A 86 -18.80 -5.10 -3.48
N PHE A 87 -17.87 -4.41 -2.80
CA PHE A 87 -16.46 -4.80 -2.75
C PHE A 87 -16.28 -6.25 -2.29
N TRP A 88 -16.90 -6.62 -1.17
CA TRP A 88 -16.74 -7.96 -0.59
C TRP A 88 -17.48 -9.03 -1.39
N ILE A 89 -18.63 -8.69 -1.98
CA ILE A 89 -19.35 -9.58 -2.90
C ILE A 89 -18.49 -9.91 -4.12
N ILE A 90 -17.88 -8.90 -4.76
CA ILE A 90 -17.01 -9.11 -5.93
C ILE A 90 -15.72 -9.84 -5.51
N ALA A 91 -15.11 -9.48 -4.37
CA ALA A 91 -13.92 -10.17 -3.87
C ALA A 91 -14.17 -11.67 -3.65
N ARG A 92 -15.34 -12.02 -3.10
CA ARG A 92 -15.77 -13.42 -2.94
C ARG A 92 -15.96 -14.11 -4.28
N ALA A 93 -16.63 -13.47 -5.24
CA ALA A 93 -16.82 -14.00 -6.58
C ALA A 93 -15.48 -14.28 -7.29
N ILE A 94 -14.49 -13.40 -7.14
CA ILE A 94 -13.14 -13.61 -7.68
C ILE A 94 -12.44 -14.76 -6.96
N SER A 95 -12.61 -14.92 -5.65
CA SER A 95 -12.07 -16.06 -4.91
C SER A 95 -12.64 -17.39 -5.43
N GLU A 96 -13.93 -17.43 -5.77
CA GLU A 96 -14.56 -18.61 -6.35
C GLU A 96 -14.08 -18.86 -7.78
N PHE A 97 -13.96 -17.82 -8.61
CA PHE A 97 -13.35 -17.91 -9.94
C PHE A 97 -11.94 -18.49 -9.88
N VAL A 98 -11.10 -18.00 -8.96
CA VAL A 98 -9.72 -18.49 -8.76
C VAL A 98 -9.71 -20.00 -8.51
N ASN A 99 -10.67 -20.52 -7.73
CA ASN A 99 -10.77 -21.93 -7.39
C ASN A 99 -11.44 -22.79 -8.48
N ALA A 100 -12.10 -22.17 -9.45
CA ALA A 100 -12.79 -22.82 -10.55
C ALA A 100 -12.11 -22.50 -11.90
N GLU A 101 -12.63 -21.55 -12.67
CA GLU A 101 -12.19 -21.25 -14.04
C GLU A 101 -10.78 -20.65 -14.11
N GLY A 102 -10.37 -19.98 -13.04
CA GLY A 102 -9.09 -19.28 -12.91
C GLY A 102 -7.89 -20.20 -12.67
N ASN A 103 -8.10 -21.48 -12.31
CA ASN A 103 -7.02 -22.45 -12.08
C ASN A 103 -5.91 -21.93 -11.12
N GLY A 104 -6.31 -21.28 -10.03
CA GLY A 104 -5.40 -20.69 -9.05
C GLY A 104 -4.88 -19.29 -9.41
N LEU A 105 -5.41 -18.66 -10.47
CA LEU A 105 -5.01 -17.33 -10.93
C LEU A 105 -6.17 -16.33 -10.92
N LEU A 106 -5.82 -15.06 -10.76
CA LEU A 106 -6.75 -13.93 -10.84
C LEU A 106 -7.25 -13.73 -12.28
N PRO A 107 -8.43 -13.12 -12.47
CA PRO A 107 -8.93 -12.75 -13.79
C PRO A 107 -7.93 -11.84 -14.52
N LEU A 108 -7.79 -12.04 -15.83
CA LEU A 108 -6.84 -11.28 -16.63
C LEU A 108 -7.29 -9.82 -16.77
N SER A 109 -6.35 -8.87 -16.61
CA SER A 109 -6.67 -7.44 -16.75
C SER A 109 -7.02 -7.01 -18.17
N GLY A 110 -6.61 -7.80 -19.18
CA GLY A 110 -6.76 -7.51 -20.60
C GLY A 110 -5.87 -6.37 -21.12
N THR A 111 -5.01 -5.81 -20.28
CA THR A 111 -4.06 -4.75 -20.65
C THR A 111 -2.73 -5.34 -21.08
N LEU A 112 -2.17 -4.83 -22.17
CA LEU A 112 -0.85 -5.21 -22.67
C LEU A 112 0.04 -3.96 -22.75
N PRO A 113 1.31 -3.99 -22.29
CA PRO A 113 2.22 -2.87 -22.45
C PRO A 113 2.54 -2.62 -23.93
N ASP A 114 3.07 -1.43 -24.22
CA ASP A 114 3.63 -1.15 -25.54
C ASP A 114 4.86 -2.01 -25.81
N MET A 115 5.12 -2.34 -27.09
CA MET A 115 6.24 -3.19 -27.49
C MET A 115 6.59 -3.02 -28.96
N LYS A 116 7.87 -3.20 -29.30
CA LYS A 116 8.36 -3.07 -30.67
C LYS A 116 7.92 -4.26 -31.51
N SER A 117 6.86 -4.07 -32.28
CA SER A 117 6.30 -5.10 -33.17
C SER A 117 5.58 -4.49 -34.36
N ASP A 118 5.31 -5.29 -35.39
CA ASP A 118 4.43 -4.86 -36.46
C ASP A 118 2.98 -4.76 -35.94
N THR A 119 2.25 -3.80 -36.50
CA THR A 119 0.90 -3.45 -36.06
C THR A 119 -0.04 -4.65 -36.06
N GLN A 120 0.07 -5.54 -37.06
CA GLN A 120 -0.82 -6.70 -37.17
C GLN A 120 -0.58 -7.69 -36.04
N SER A 121 0.69 -8.02 -35.75
CA SER A 121 1.06 -8.91 -34.65
C SER A 121 0.65 -8.33 -33.29
N TYR A 122 0.88 -7.03 -33.08
CA TYR A 122 0.48 -6.33 -31.85
C TYR A 122 -1.03 -6.38 -31.62
N VAL A 123 -1.82 -5.99 -32.63
CA VAL A 123 -3.29 -5.97 -32.56
C VAL A 123 -3.85 -7.37 -32.33
N THR A 124 -3.27 -8.39 -32.96
CA THR A 124 -3.66 -9.79 -32.77
C THR A 124 -3.45 -10.22 -31.31
N LEU A 125 -2.27 -9.92 -30.74
CA LEU A 125 -1.96 -10.23 -29.35
C LEU A 125 -2.88 -9.46 -28.38
N LEU A 126 -3.10 -8.17 -28.63
CA LEU A 126 -3.99 -7.34 -27.82
C LEU A 126 -5.42 -7.90 -27.79
N ASN A 127 -5.95 -8.33 -28.94
CA ASN A 127 -7.29 -8.90 -29.03
C ASN A 127 -7.40 -10.24 -28.30
N LEU A 128 -6.33 -11.05 -28.27
CA LEU A 128 -6.29 -12.29 -27.50
C LEU A 128 -6.40 -12.02 -25.99
N TYR A 129 -5.62 -11.07 -25.47
CA TYR A 129 -5.69 -10.68 -24.05
C TYR A 129 -7.04 -10.08 -23.68
N ARG A 130 -7.60 -9.22 -24.55
CA ARG A 130 -8.95 -8.65 -24.35
C ARG A 130 -10.04 -9.72 -24.37
N GLY A 131 -9.96 -10.66 -25.31
CA GLY A 131 -10.92 -11.77 -25.41
C GLY A 131 -10.90 -12.65 -24.16
N LYS A 132 -9.70 -13.02 -23.67
CA LYS A 132 -9.59 -13.78 -22.42
C LYS A 132 -10.09 -12.98 -21.20
N ALA A 133 -9.76 -11.70 -21.10
CA ALA A 133 -10.27 -10.85 -20.01
C ALA A 133 -11.80 -10.73 -20.02
N GLN A 134 -12.43 -10.65 -21.19
CA GLN A 134 -13.89 -10.65 -21.30
C GLN A 134 -14.52 -11.98 -20.85
N GLN A 135 -13.89 -13.11 -21.18
CA GLN A 135 -14.33 -14.43 -20.70
C GLN A 135 -14.21 -14.52 -19.17
N ASP A 136 -13.10 -14.04 -18.60
CA ASP A 136 -12.90 -14.03 -17.14
C ASP A 136 -13.90 -13.13 -16.43
N ILE A 137 -14.19 -11.95 -16.98
CA ILE A 137 -15.21 -11.03 -16.45
C ILE A 137 -16.59 -11.70 -16.49
N ALA A 138 -16.93 -12.40 -17.57
CA ALA A 138 -18.20 -13.11 -17.68
C ALA A 138 -18.35 -14.20 -16.60
N ALA A 139 -17.30 -15.00 -16.37
CA ALA A 139 -17.29 -16.02 -15.32
C ALA A 139 -17.41 -15.41 -13.92
N VAL A 140 -16.65 -14.34 -13.62
CA VAL A 140 -16.78 -13.62 -12.34
C VAL A 140 -18.19 -13.02 -12.19
N THR A 141 -18.78 -12.51 -13.26
CA THR A 141 -20.14 -11.96 -13.24
C THR A 141 -21.15 -13.05 -12.86
N GLU A 142 -21.03 -14.26 -13.41
CA GLU A 142 -21.88 -15.39 -13.03
C GLU A 142 -21.78 -15.72 -11.54
N HIS A 143 -20.56 -15.76 -10.98
CA HIS A 143 -20.35 -15.93 -9.54
C HIS A 143 -21.00 -14.81 -8.72
N VAL A 144 -20.87 -13.54 -9.14
CA VAL A 144 -21.55 -12.41 -8.49
C VAL A 144 -23.07 -12.58 -8.52
N ARG A 145 -23.66 -12.90 -9.67
CA ARG A 145 -25.12 -13.08 -9.82
C ARG A 145 -25.64 -14.21 -8.94
N ARG A 146 -24.89 -15.31 -8.84
CA ARG A 146 -25.20 -16.44 -7.94
C ARG A 146 -25.17 -16.02 -6.47
N ILE A 147 -24.11 -15.33 -6.04
CA ILE A 147 -24.00 -14.83 -4.66
C ILE A 147 -25.14 -13.87 -4.32
N LEU A 148 -25.52 -12.97 -5.22
CA LEU A 148 -26.66 -12.07 -5.03
C LEU A 148 -27.97 -12.84 -4.87
N ALA A 149 -28.18 -13.90 -5.66
CA ALA A 149 -29.36 -14.76 -5.53
C ALA A 149 -29.39 -15.49 -4.18
N ASP A 150 -28.26 -16.02 -3.72
CA ASP A 150 -28.12 -16.70 -2.43
C ASP A 150 -28.42 -15.75 -1.26
N LEU A 151 -28.01 -14.48 -1.38
CA LEU A 151 -28.30 -13.41 -0.42
C LEU A 151 -29.68 -12.77 -0.60
N GLN A 152 -30.47 -13.21 -1.59
CA GLN A 152 -31.78 -12.64 -1.94
C GLN A 152 -31.74 -11.13 -2.27
N LEU A 153 -30.62 -10.68 -2.85
CA LEU A 153 -30.43 -9.31 -3.32
C LEU A 153 -30.82 -9.17 -4.80
N PRO A 154 -31.21 -7.96 -5.25
CA PRO A 154 -31.51 -7.69 -6.66
C PRO A 154 -30.32 -8.05 -7.55
N GLN A 155 -30.61 -8.61 -8.73
CA GLN A 155 -29.55 -9.01 -9.67
C GLN A 155 -28.76 -7.80 -10.17
N GLU A 156 -29.34 -6.60 -10.18
CA GLU A 156 -28.72 -5.35 -10.62
C GLU A 156 -27.96 -4.61 -9.50
N TRP A 157 -27.91 -5.18 -8.29
CA TRP A 157 -27.29 -4.54 -7.12
C TRP A 157 -25.81 -4.18 -7.34
N VAL A 158 -25.08 -5.06 -8.03
CA VAL A 158 -23.71 -4.83 -8.48
C VAL A 158 -23.72 -4.65 -10.00
N THR A 159 -23.23 -3.50 -10.47
CA THR A 159 -23.24 -3.17 -11.91
C THR A 159 -22.16 -3.94 -12.67
N ASP A 160 -22.41 -4.29 -13.94
CA ASP A 160 -21.41 -4.95 -14.80
C ASP A 160 -20.12 -4.11 -14.95
N SER A 161 -20.25 -2.78 -14.96
CA SER A 161 -19.10 -1.87 -15.01
C SER A 161 -18.24 -1.94 -13.76
N GLU A 162 -18.84 -2.13 -12.58
CA GLU A 162 -18.12 -2.28 -11.31
C GLU A 162 -17.37 -3.61 -11.27
N ILE A 163 -18.02 -4.70 -11.71
CA ILE A 163 -17.39 -6.03 -11.82
C ILE A 163 -16.20 -5.98 -12.79
N ALA A 164 -16.39 -5.42 -13.99
CA ALA A 164 -15.33 -5.29 -14.98
C ALA A 164 -14.15 -4.44 -14.49
N ALA A 165 -14.43 -3.33 -13.80
CA ALA A 165 -13.39 -2.50 -13.19
C ALA A 165 -12.62 -3.26 -12.11
N PHE A 166 -13.31 -4.01 -11.26
CA PHE A 166 -12.67 -4.83 -10.23
C PHE A 166 -11.78 -5.92 -10.86
N CYS A 167 -12.28 -6.68 -11.83
CA CYS A 167 -11.50 -7.72 -12.53
C CYS A 167 -10.23 -7.13 -13.16
N LYS A 168 -10.34 -5.97 -13.82
CA LYS A 168 -9.19 -5.27 -14.42
C LYS A 168 -8.11 -4.92 -13.39
N HIS A 169 -8.50 -4.64 -12.15
CA HIS A 169 -7.63 -4.20 -11.07
C HIS A 169 -7.45 -5.25 -9.96
N ALA A 170 -7.84 -6.52 -10.19
CA ALA A 170 -7.92 -7.55 -9.16
C ALA A 170 -6.59 -7.80 -8.43
N ALA A 171 -5.45 -7.66 -9.12
CA ALA A 171 -4.13 -7.82 -8.53
C ALA A 171 -3.72 -6.65 -7.59
N PHE A 172 -4.42 -5.52 -7.65
CA PHE A 172 -4.05 -4.25 -7.02
C PHE A 172 -5.03 -3.76 -5.97
N VAL A 173 -6.15 -4.46 -5.75
CA VAL A 173 -7.11 -4.05 -4.72
C VAL A 173 -6.47 -4.06 -3.33
N ARG A 174 -7.00 -3.19 -2.46
CA ARG A 174 -6.50 -2.97 -1.09
C ARG A 174 -7.68 -2.80 -0.16
N VAL A 175 -7.49 -3.28 1.07
CA VAL A 175 -8.36 -3.00 2.21
C VAL A 175 -7.49 -2.36 3.27
N LEU A 176 -7.91 -1.20 3.77
CA LEU A 176 -7.27 -0.51 4.88
C LEU A 176 -8.24 -0.52 6.07
N ARG A 177 -7.75 -0.92 7.24
CA ARG A 177 -8.47 -0.86 8.50
C ARG A 177 -7.68 0.04 9.43
N TYR A 178 -8.31 1.15 9.80
CA TYR A 178 -7.71 2.12 10.70
C TYR A 178 -8.04 1.73 12.14
N GLN A 179 -7.04 1.88 12.99
CA GLN A 179 -7.24 1.85 14.41
C GLN A 179 -8.01 3.11 14.83
N SER A 180 -8.94 2.96 15.77
CA SER A 180 -9.65 4.11 16.33
C SER A 180 -8.73 4.90 17.26
N LEU A 181 -8.98 6.21 17.37
CA LEU A 181 -8.25 7.04 18.33
C LEU A 181 -8.45 6.57 19.78
N SER A 182 -9.58 5.94 20.12
CA SER A 182 -9.76 5.31 21.44
C SER A 182 -8.84 4.12 21.64
N GLU A 183 -8.65 3.29 20.62
CA GLU A 183 -7.75 2.14 20.71
C GLU A 183 -6.30 2.58 20.86
N GLU A 184 -5.86 3.55 20.05
CA GLU A 184 -4.52 4.17 20.14
C GLU A 184 -4.18 4.66 21.57
N LEU A 185 -5.19 5.01 22.37
CA LEU A 185 -4.97 5.70 23.65
C LEU A 185 -5.30 4.92 24.89
N GLN A 186 -6.00 3.80 24.74
CA GLN A 186 -6.56 3.10 25.88
C GLN A 186 -6.28 1.61 25.80
N THR A 187 -6.53 0.99 24.65
CA THR A 187 -6.56 -0.49 24.57
C THR A 187 -5.41 -1.08 23.77
N ASN A 188 -4.81 -0.33 22.84
CA ASN A 188 -3.73 -0.80 21.98
C ASN A 188 -2.81 0.34 21.52
N PRO A 189 -2.01 0.97 22.40
CA PRO A 189 -1.20 2.14 22.05
C PRO A 189 0.03 1.85 21.17
N GLN A 190 0.10 0.65 20.57
CA GLN A 190 1.23 0.18 19.78
C GLN A 190 2.55 0.39 20.54
N THR A 191 2.58 -0.08 21.80
CA THR A 191 3.68 0.12 22.74
C THR A 191 5.03 -0.26 22.17
N ASP A 192 5.10 -1.28 21.31
CA ASP A 192 6.34 -1.70 20.64
C ASP A 192 6.86 -0.61 19.68
N VAL A 193 5.98 -0.01 18.87
CA VAL A 193 6.32 1.10 17.95
C VAL A 193 6.80 2.30 18.75
N LEU A 194 6.13 2.61 19.87
CA LEU A 194 6.54 3.70 20.75
C LEU A 194 7.89 3.39 21.40
N SER A 195 8.09 2.17 21.90
CA SER A 195 9.31 1.75 22.58
C SER A 195 10.52 1.80 21.66
N ASP A 196 10.41 1.25 20.45
CA ASP A 196 11.48 1.31 19.45
C ASP A 196 11.76 2.77 19.08
N GLY A 197 10.70 3.55 18.84
CA GLY A 197 10.79 4.92 18.39
C GLY A 197 11.44 5.88 19.40
N VAL A 198 11.18 5.74 20.70
CA VAL A 198 11.80 6.65 21.71
C VAL A 198 13.27 6.34 21.97
N THR A 199 13.75 5.15 21.59
CA THR A 199 15.17 4.78 21.69
C THR A 199 16.00 5.27 20.50
N ASP A 200 15.34 5.69 19.43
CA ASP A 200 15.96 6.29 18.25
C ASP A 200 15.75 7.82 18.26
N ALA A 201 16.84 8.57 18.41
CA ALA A 201 16.79 10.04 18.43
C ALA A 201 16.31 10.64 17.11
N ASP A 202 16.48 9.93 15.99
CA ASP A 202 16.08 10.40 14.66
C ASP A 202 14.62 10.05 14.33
N SER A 203 13.97 9.21 15.14
CA SER A 203 12.58 8.78 14.93
C SER A 203 11.58 9.90 15.21
N GLU A 204 10.59 10.04 14.33
CA GLU A 204 9.50 11.01 14.49
C GLU A 204 8.47 10.59 15.56
N VAL A 205 8.57 9.39 16.13
CA VAL A 205 7.82 9.02 17.35
C VAL A 205 8.09 10.01 18.48
N ASN A 206 9.30 10.57 18.55
CA ASN A 206 9.62 11.61 19.53
C ASN A 206 8.71 12.84 19.38
N ARG A 207 8.39 13.25 18.14
CA ARG A 207 7.46 14.37 17.87
C ARG A 207 6.02 13.97 18.20
N TYR A 208 5.62 12.73 17.90
CA TYR A 208 4.32 12.21 18.33
C TYR A 208 4.16 12.35 19.84
N VAL A 209 5.12 11.86 20.62
CA VAL A 209 5.11 11.93 22.09
C VAL A 209 5.02 13.38 22.57
N MET A 210 5.73 14.32 21.93
CA MET A 210 5.63 15.74 22.27
C MET A 210 4.25 16.34 21.95
N PHE A 211 3.60 15.98 20.83
CA PHE A 211 2.21 16.37 20.57
C PHE A 211 1.28 15.88 21.70
N ARG A 212 1.42 14.62 22.12
CA ARG A 212 0.60 14.05 23.21
C ARG A 212 0.84 14.76 24.53
N ALA A 213 2.10 15.03 24.85
CA ALA A 213 2.50 15.71 26.06
C ALA A 213 2.02 17.16 26.09
N ALA A 214 2.07 17.88 24.96
CA ALA A 214 1.62 19.26 24.85
C ALA A 214 0.10 19.42 25.07
N GLU A 215 -0.71 18.50 24.56
CA GLU A 215 -2.16 18.48 24.80
C GLU A 215 -2.51 18.22 26.28
N ARG A 216 -1.76 17.33 26.93
CA ARG A 216 -1.88 17.08 28.37
C ARG A 216 -1.43 18.29 29.19
N PHE A 217 -0.33 18.91 28.79
CA PHE A 217 0.17 20.13 29.41
C PHE A 217 -0.89 21.25 29.32
N TYR A 218 -1.52 21.45 28.16
CA TYR A 218 -2.62 22.40 28.01
C TYR A 218 -3.79 22.09 28.96
N SER A 219 -4.16 20.82 29.07
CA SER A 219 -5.23 20.39 29.99
C SER A 219 -4.91 20.65 31.46
N GLN A 220 -3.63 20.60 31.85
CA GLN A 220 -3.17 20.80 33.23
C GLN A 220 -2.92 22.29 33.57
N HIS A 221 -2.42 23.06 32.61
CA HIS A 221 -1.92 24.42 32.84
C HIS A 221 -2.76 25.52 32.18
N GLY A 222 -3.72 25.17 31.32
CA GLY A 222 -4.59 26.11 30.61
C GLY A 222 -3.90 26.93 29.52
N ARG A 223 -2.67 26.56 29.14
CA ARG A 223 -1.86 27.17 28.08
C ARG A 223 -0.92 26.14 27.47
N TYR A 224 -0.48 26.36 26.24
CA TYR A 224 0.55 25.52 25.61
C TYR A 224 1.96 25.85 26.16
N PRO A 225 2.88 24.88 26.16
CA PRO A 225 4.24 25.08 26.64
C PRO A 225 4.99 26.07 25.74
N GLY A 226 5.78 26.96 26.35
CA GLY A 226 6.57 27.98 25.65
C GLY A 226 5.79 29.20 25.15
N VAL A 227 4.46 29.25 25.35
CA VAL A 227 3.65 30.46 25.13
C VAL A 227 3.81 31.36 26.35
N ALA A 228 4.85 32.20 26.37
CA ALA A 228 5.06 33.17 27.43
C ALA A 228 4.07 34.34 27.30
N ALA A 229 3.64 34.89 28.44
CA ALA A 229 2.86 36.14 28.45
C ALA A 229 3.75 37.38 28.20
N ASP A 230 5.05 37.31 28.52
CA ASP A 230 5.96 38.47 28.58
C ASP A 230 7.44 38.15 28.23
N ASP A 231 7.72 37.28 27.25
CA ASP A 231 9.10 37.00 26.75
C ASP A 231 10.15 36.57 27.82
N ASP A 232 9.72 36.04 28.97
CA ASP A 232 10.62 35.58 30.02
C ASP A 232 11.22 34.21 29.70
N MET A 233 12.49 34.17 29.30
CA MET A 233 13.24 32.94 29.01
C MET A 233 13.24 31.94 30.18
N ALA A 234 13.12 32.40 31.43
CA ALA A 234 13.03 31.51 32.59
C ALA A 234 11.74 30.67 32.57
N THR A 235 10.65 31.17 31.98
CA THR A 235 9.39 30.44 31.87
C THR A 235 9.45 29.33 30.82
N VAL A 236 10.21 29.53 29.73
CA VAL A 236 10.41 28.52 28.68
C VAL A 236 11.23 27.34 29.19
N GLU A 237 12.29 27.59 29.97
CA GLU A 237 13.10 26.53 30.58
C GLU A 237 12.29 25.71 31.60
N GLN A 238 11.44 26.36 32.39
CA GLN A 238 10.54 25.68 33.33
C GLN A 238 9.50 24.83 32.60
N ASP A 239 8.90 25.36 31.54
CA ASP A 239 7.95 24.61 30.71
C ASP A 239 8.59 23.38 30.07
N ALA A 240 9.85 23.46 29.65
CA ALA A 240 10.56 22.32 29.07
C ALA A 240 10.72 21.17 30.08
N VAL A 241 10.99 21.48 31.36
CA VAL A 241 11.05 20.48 32.43
C VAL A 241 9.67 19.84 32.64
N LEU A 242 8.63 20.65 32.80
CA LEU A 242 7.25 20.17 33.01
C LEU A 242 6.73 19.36 31.81
N LEU A 243 7.05 19.77 30.58
CA LEU A 243 6.68 19.05 29.37
C LEU A 243 7.41 17.71 29.28
N SER A 244 8.70 17.66 29.63
CA SER A 244 9.47 16.41 29.69
C SER A 244 8.89 15.46 30.73
N GLU A 245 8.48 15.94 31.91
CA GLU A 245 7.80 15.13 32.93
C GLU A 245 6.44 14.62 32.42
N THR A 246 5.67 15.48 31.76
CA THR A 246 4.37 15.12 31.16
C THR A 246 4.52 14.05 30.08
N ALA A 247 5.56 14.15 29.25
CA ALA A 247 5.88 13.18 28.23
C ALA A 247 6.32 11.83 28.81
N ALA A 248 7.14 11.84 29.85
CA ALA A 248 7.55 10.62 30.56
C ALA A 248 6.33 9.91 31.18
N ASN A 249 5.43 10.66 31.82
CA ASN A 249 4.19 10.11 32.37
C ASN A 249 3.29 9.51 31.29
N PHE A 250 3.17 10.17 30.13
CA PHE A 250 2.45 9.61 28.98
C PHE A 250 3.03 8.27 28.54
N LEU A 251 4.35 8.17 28.40
CA LEU A 251 5.01 6.93 27.98
C LEU A 251 4.77 5.78 28.97
N VAL A 252 4.86 6.06 30.27
CA VAL A 252 4.56 5.09 31.32
C VAL A 252 3.11 4.60 31.24
N GLU A 253 2.15 5.50 31.02
CA GLU A 253 0.74 5.14 30.85
C GLU A 253 0.49 4.29 29.59
N MET A 254 1.26 4.51 28.52
CA MET A 254 1.20 3.68 27.30
C MET A 254 1.96 2.34 27.44
N GLY A 255 2.52 2.06 28.62
CA GLY A 255 3.23 0.81 28.92
C GLY A 255 4.66 0.76 28.36
N VAL A 256 5.21 1.88 27.90
CA VAL A 256 6.58 1.95 27.38
C VAL A 256 7.56 1.84 28.55
N THR A 257 8.42 0.83 28.49
CA THR A 257 9.45 0.57 29.52
C THR A 257 10.85 0.97 29.06
N ALA A 258 11.02 1.26 27.77
CA ALA A 258 12.28 1.72 27.20
C ALA A 258 12.62 3.13 27.68
N GLU A 259 13.90 3.40 27.92
CA GLU A 259 14.39 4.71 28.33
C GLU A 259 14.50 5.65 27.11
N PRO A 260 13.75 6.77 27.07
CA PRO A 260 13.79 7.70 25.95
C PRO A 260 15.13 8.45 25.87
N VAL A 261 15.77 8.46 24.70
CA VAL A 261 17.15 8.99 24.56
C VAL A 261 17.21 10.52 24.53
N SER A 262 16.15 11.20 24.05
CA SER A 262 16.20 12.64 23.75
C SER A 262 15.01 13.45 24.31
N LEU A 263 14.34 12.97 25.37
CA LEU A 263 13.08 13.57 25.85
C LEU A 263 13.22 15.04 26.24
N GLY A 264 14.26 15.38 27.02
CA GLY A 264 14.47 16.75 27.49
C GLY A 264 14.83 17.73 26.37
N ASP A 265 15.62 17.30 25.38
CA ASP A 265 15.98 18.16 24.25
C ASP A 265 14.81 18.35 23.29
N ASN A 266 14.00 17.32 23.07
CA ASN A 266 12.74 17.44 22.35
C ASN A 266 11.77 18.39 23.06
N ALA A 267 11.68 18.33 24.40
CA ALA A 267 10.81 19.23 25.17
C ALA A 267 11.27 20.69 25.09
N LYS A 268 12.58 20.97 25.16
CA LYS A 268 13.13 22.33 24.96
C LYS A 268 12.80 22.86 23.57
N GLU A 269 13.01 22.05 22.53
CA GLU A 269 12.72 22.45 21.15
C GLU A 269 11.21 22.67 20.94
N TRP A 270 10.37 21.85 21.57
CA TRP A 270 8.92 22.03 21.52
C TRP A 270 8.46 23.33 22.19
N CYS A 271 9.03 23.66 23.36
CA CYS A 271 8.77 24.93 24.03
C CYS A 271 9.28 26.12 23.19
N ARG A 272 10.41 25.96 22.49
CA ARG A 272 10.92 26.98 21.56
C ARG A 272 9.94 27.31 20.44
N TYR A 273 9.12 26.35 20.00
CA TYR A 273 8.07 26.61 19.02
C TYR A 273 7.00 27.59 19.52
N GLY A 274 6.75 27.62 20.83
CA GLY A 274 5.80 28.57 21.44
C GLY A 274 4.40 28.50 20.82
N HIS A 275 3.95 27.31 20.43
CA HIS A 275 2.67 27.08 19.75
C HIS A 275 2.48 27.91 18.45
N ALA A 276 3.58 28.27 17.77
CA ALA A 276 3.53 29.00 16.51
C ALA A 276 3.06 28.12 15.33
N GLU A 277 2.24 28.69 14.46
CA GLU A 277 1.85 28.07 13.18
C GLU A 277 2.58 28.76 12.02
N LEU A 278 3.62 28.12 11.51
CA LEU A 278 4.39 28.67 10.39
C LEU A 278 3.67 28.42 9.07
N HIS A 279 3.48 29.48 8.27
CA HIS A 279 2.74 29.41 7.01
C HIS A 279 3.27 28.35 6.03
N ASN A 280 4.58 28.21 5.90
CA ASN A 280 5.19 27.22 5.01
C ASN A 280 4.93 25.77 5.45
N VAL A 281 4.97 25.50 6.75
CA VAL A 281 4.64 24.17 7.31
C VAL A 281 3.15 23.87 7.15
N ALA A 282 2.30 24.84 7.47
CA ALA A 282 0.85 24.72 7.30
C ALA A 282 0.46 24.50 5.82
N ALA A 283 1.08 25.23 4.88
CA ALA A 283 0.84 25.07 3.45
C ALA A 283 1.23 23.66 2.95
N LEU A 284 2.37 23.12 3.39
CA LEU A 284 2.79 21.76 3.04
C LEU A 284 1.81 20.71 3.58
N LEU A 285 1.46 20.81 4.86
CA LEU A 285 0.49 19.90 5.49
C LEU A 285 -0.89 19.99 4.82
N GLY A 286 -1.33 21.18 4.43
CA GLY A 286 -2.56 21.38 3.66
C GLY A 286 -2.53 20.64 2.32
N GLY A 287 -1.40 20.66 1.62
CA GLY A 287 -1.18 19.87 0.40
C GLY A 287 -1.28 18.36 0.64
N MET A 288 -0.60 17.86 1.67
CA MET A 288 -0.64 16.43 2.04
C MET A 288 -2.04 15.98 2.44
N ALA A 289 -2.69 16.70 3.35
CA ALA A 289 -4.02 16.38 3.85
C ALA A 289 -5.08 16.44 2.75
N SER A 290 -5.05 17.47 1.89
CA SER A 290 -6.00 17.58 0.77
C SER A 290 -5.89 16.39 -0.19
N GLN A 291 -4.68 15.90 -0.46
CA GLN A 291 -4.49 14.74 -1.32
C GLN A 291 -5.05 13.47 -0.66
N GLU A 292 -4.83 13.24 0.63
CA GLU A 292 -5.45 12.11 1.35
C GLU A 292 -6.98 12.17 1.32
N VAL A 293 -7.57 13.36 1.46
CA VAL A 293 -9.02 13.58 1.33
C VAL A 293 -9.50 13.23 -0.10
N ILE A 294 -8.77 13.62 -1.15
CA ILE A 294 -9.11 13.25 -2.53
C ILE A 294 -9.10 11.73 -2.71
N LYS A 295 -8.12 11.01 -2.15
CA LYS A 295 -8.06 9.54 -2.22
C LYS A 295 -9.29 8.91 -1.56
N LEU A 296 -9.72 9.40 -0.40
CA LEU A 296 -10.90 8.91 0.30
C LEU A 296 -12.20 9.15 -0.48
N ILE A 297 -12.37 10.36 -1.03
CA ILE A 297 -13.57 10.72 -1.82
C ILE A 297 -13.65 9.90 -3.09
N THR A 298 -12.55 9.81 -3.84
CA THR A 298 -12.52 9.14 -5.14
C THR A 298 -12.45 7.62 -5.02
N ARG A 299 -12.05 7.11 -3.85
CA ARG A 299 -11.68 5.69 -3.63
C ARG A 299 -10.62 5.23 -4.65
N GLN A 300 -9.77 6.15 -5.07
CA GLN A 300 -8.64 5.91 -5.96
C GLN A 300 -7.35 6.18 -5.21
N TYR A 301 -6.31 5.42 -5.56
CA TYR A 301 -5.03 5.34 -4.83
C TYR A 301 -5.18 4.74 -3.42
N VAL A 302 -4.06 4.59 -2.73
CA VAL A 302 -3.98 4.05 -1.38
C VAL A 302 -3.73 5.22 -0.42
N PRO A 303 -4.69 5.53 0.47
CA PRO A 303 -4.45 6.49 1.53
C PRO A 303 -3.35 6.03 2.49
N LEU A 304 -2.76 6.99 3.19
CA LEU A 304 -1.89 6.71 4.33
C LEU A 304 -2.62 5.79 5.34
N ASN A 305 -1.89 4.85 5.95
CA ASN A 305 -2.41 4.07 7.08
C ASN A 305 -1.97 4.70 8.40
N ASN A 306 -2.95 5.24 9.13
CA ASN A 306 -2.85 5.93 10.42
C ASN A 306 -2.10 7.27 10.44
N THR A 307 -0.90 7.37 11.04
CA THR A 307 -0.29 8.65 11.42
C THR A 307 0.92 9.00 10.54
N CYS A 308 0.98 10.23 10.04
CA CYS A 308 2.13 10.76 9.30
C CYS A 308 2.66 12.00 10.02
N ILE A 309 3.95 12.03 10.28
CA ILE A 309 4.62 13.14 10.94
C ILE A 309 5.58 13.76 9.96
N TYR A 310 5.42 15.07 9.75
CA TYR A 310 6.35 15.88 8.99
C TYR A 310 7.22 16.71 9.92
N ASN A 311 8.52 16.62 9.70
CA ASN A 311 9.51 17.38 10.44
C ASN A 311 10.17 18.43 9.55
N GLY A 312 9.74 19.68 9.74
CA GLY A 312 10.25 20.83 9.00
C GLY A 312 11.71 21.20 9.29
N ILE A 313 12.30 20.71 10.39
CA ILE A 313 13.71 21.00 10.73
C ILE A 313 14.65 20.29 9.75
N ILE A 314 14.38 19.02 9.47
CA ILE A 314 15.24 18.17 8.62
C ILE A 314 14.62 17.90 7.25
N GLY A 315 13.38 18.34 7.02
CA GLY A 315 12.67 18.13 5.75
C GLY A 315 12.29 16.67 5.50
N ALA A 316 11.95 15.92 6.55
CA ALA A 316 11.62 14.50 6.47
C ALA A 316 10.17 14.20 6.89
N THR A 317 9.65 13.06 6.45
CA THR A 317 8.35 12.52 6.85
C THR A 317 8.49 11.08 7.28
N GLN A 318 7.78 10.67 8.33
CA GLN A 318 7.70 9.28 8.74
C GLN A 318 6.24 8.90 9.02
N THR A 319 5.90 7.65 8.70
CA THR A 319 4.53 7.12 8.81
C THR A 319 4.49 5.97 9.80
N PHE A 320 3.50 5.96 10.67
CA PHE A 320 3.35 5.01 11.76
C PHE A 320 1.94 4.45 11.80
N GLN A 321 1.83 3.18 12.18
CA GLN A 321 0.57 2.58 12.62
C GLN A 321 0.59 2.61 14.14
N LEU A 322 0.00 3.66 14.72
CA LEU A 322 -0.19 3.89 16.15
C LEU A 322 -1.55 3.38 16.64
#